data_AF-A0A1M3I9N1-F1
#
_entry.id   AF-A0A1M3I9N1-F1
#
_cell.length_a   1.000
_cell.length_b   1.000
_cell.length_c   1.000
_cell.angle_alpha   90.00
_cell.angle_beta   90.00
_cell.angle_gamma   90.00
#
_symmetry.space_group_name_H-M   'P 1'
#
loop_
_entity.id
_entity.type
_entity.pdbx_description
1 polymer ?
#
loop_
_entity_poly.entity_id
_entity_poly.type
_entity_poly.pdbx_seq_one_letter_code
_entity_poly.pdbx_strand_id
1 'polypeptide(L)'
;MLLALTAVAAASGTSFDCEVVTRKFEVFAPTAEVTANFNGNVLTLYKFEAEAGAFGENEVKVAQVFDGLPDNLYLQLDDGRNSPIDVTIFEIDPNAGTARASIMEDLTPEAAQRTMIGLEGSCMVMPGDGKEGA
;
A
#
# COMPACT_ATOMS: atom_id res chain seq x y z
N MET A 1 1.38 -32.32 -25.14
CA MET A 1 0.74 -31.96 -23.85
C MET A 1 1.16 -30.54 -23.52
N LEU A 2 0.25 -29.58 -23.72
CA LEU A 2 0.43 -28.20 -23.27
C LEU A 2 0.38 -28.22 -21.74
N LEU A 3 1.50 -27.94 -21.07
CA LEU A 3 1.46 -27.54 -19.67
C LEU A 3 0.90 -26.13 -19.64
N ALA A 4 -0.37 -26.01 -19.25
CA ALA A 4 -0.99 -24.75 -18.93
C ALA A 4 -0.18 -24.09 -17.82
N LEU A 5 0.55 -23.02 -18.16
CA LEU A 5 0.92 -22.03 -17.16
C LEU A 5 -0.39 -21.41 -16.69
N THR A 6 -0.93 -21.90 -15.59
CA THR A 6 -1.82 -21.09 -14.76
C THR A 6 -0.96 -19.96 -14.22
N ALA A 7 -0.84 -18.91 -15.04
CA ALA A 7 -0.29 -17.65 -14.60
C ALA A 7 -1.13 -17.26 -13.38
N VAL A 8 -0.51 -17.35 -12.21
CA VAL A 8 -0.95 -16.63 -11.03
C VAL A 8 -1.07 -15.21 -11.55
N ALA A 9 -2.29 -14.70 -11.67
CA ALA A 9 -2.50 -13.28 -11.94
C ALA A 9 -1.86 -12.60 -10.72
N ALA A 10 -0.59 -12.24 -10.87
CA ALA A 10 0.18 -11.61 -9.83
C ALA A 10 -0.64 -10.37 -9.46
N ALA A 11 -0.83 -10.14 -8.16
CA ALA A 11 -1.52 -8.99 -7.61
C ALA A 11 -0.88 -7.64 -8.01
N SER A 12 0.07 -7.61 -8.94
CA SER A 12 0.56 -6.44 -9.63
C SER A 12 -0.55 -5.86 -10.53
N GLY A 13 -0.77 -4.55 -10.47
CA GLY A 13 -1.91 -3.91 -11.14
C GLY A 13 -3.21 -3.96 -10.35
N THR A 14 -3.11 -3.90 -9.03
CA THR A 14 -4.23 -4.07 -8.11
C THR A 14 -4.44 -2.80 -7.30
N SER A 15 -5.70 -2.48 -7.08
CA SER A 15 -6.12 -1.49 -6.10
C SER A 15 -6.55 -2.17 -4.81
N PHE A 16 -6.19 -1.58 -3.69
CA PHE A 16 -6.59 -2.00 -2.35
C PHE A 16 -7.40 -0.86 -1.74
N ASP A 17 -8.67 -1.11 -1.45
CA ASP A 17 -9.52 -0.18 -0.68
C ASP A 17 -9.58 -0.69 0.77
N CYS A 18 -8.94 0.03 1.67
CA CYS A 18 -8.63 -0.41 3.03
C CYS A 18 -9.35 0.43 4.09
N GLU A 19 -9.78 -0.23 5.15
CA GLU A 19 -10.26 0.41 6.38
C GLU A 19 -9.51 -0.15 7.60
N VAL A 20 -8.78 0.72 8.32
CA VAL A 20 -8.03 0.40 9.54
C VAL A 20 -8.43 1.37 10.65
N VAL A 21 -9.12 0.89 11.68
CA VAL A 21 -9.53 1.70 12.85
C VAL A 21 -10.11 3.05 12.41
N THR A 22 -11.11 3.02 11.53
CA THR A 22 -11.81 4.16 10.90
C THR A 22 -11.02 4.99 9.87
N ARG A 23 -9.76 4.67 9.62
CA ARG A 23 -8.97 5.29 8.54
C ARG A 23 -9.26 4.55 7.24
N LYS A 24 -9.80 5.28 6.28
CA LYS A 24 -10.07 4.76 4.94
C LYS A 24 -9.04 5.29 3.95
N PHE A 25 -8.48 4.39 3.17
CA PHE A 25 -7.45 4.71 2.20
C PHE A 25 -7.41 3.70 1.06
N GLU A 26 -6.99 4.19 -0.10
CA GLU A 26 -6.78 3.41 -1.29
C GLU A 26 -5.31 3.37 -1.65
N VAL A 27 -4.84 2.18 -2.03
CA VAL A 27 -3.49 1.97 -2.56
C VAL A 27 -3.58 1.36 -3.94
N PHE A 28 -2.87 1.92 -4.92
CA PHE A 28 -2.66 1.26 -6.20
C PHE A 28 -1.21 0.77 -6.31
N ALA A 29 -1.05 -0.51 -6.63
CA ALA A 29 0.22 -1.11 -6.99
C ALA A 29 0.30 -1.35 -8.50
N PRO A 30 1.22 -0.70 -9.24
CA PRO A 30 1.39 -0.89 -10.68
C PRO A 30 1.84 -2.31 -11.03
N THR A 31 1.71 -2.68 -12.30
CA THR A 31 2.24 -3.96 -12.79
C THR A 31 3.77 -3.94 -12.86
N ALA A 32 4.39 -5.12 -12.75
CA ALA A 32 5.83 -5.26 -12.97
C ALA A 32 6.25 -4.79 -14.38
N GLU A 33 5.40 -4.98 -15.38
CA GLU A 33 5.64 -4.49 -16.74
C GLU A 33 5.65 -2.96 -16.82
N VAL A 34 4.69 -2.28 -16.19
CA VAL A 34 4.66 -0.81 -16.14
C VAL A 34 5.87 -0.27 -15.38
N THR A 35 6.20 -0.86 -14.22
CA THR A 35 7.38 -0.48 -13.44
C THR A 35 8.67 -0.67 -14.22
N ALA A 36 8.84 -1.80 -14.92
CA ALA A 36 10.07 -2.09 -15.67
C ALA A 36 10.29 -1.15 -16.87
N ASN A 37 9.22 -0.63 -17.46
CA ASN A 37 9.27 0.27 -18.62
C ASN A 37 9.31 1.76 -18.24
N PHE A 38 9.20 2.09 -16.94
CA PHE A 38 9.17 3.47 -16.50
C PHE A 38 10.58 4.06 -16.36
N ASN A 39 10.81 5.19 -17.03
CA ASN A 39 12.10 5.89 -17.04
C ASN A 39 12.20 7.00 -15.96
N GLY A 40 11.29 7.02 -14.99
CA GLY A 40 11.23 8.03 -13.91
C GLY A 40 11.35 7.43 -12.50
N ASN A 41 10.93 8.19 -11.49
CA ASN A 41 10.88 7.68 -10.11
C ASN A 41 9.72 6.68 -9.95
N VAL A 42 10.03 5.38 -9.90
CA VAL A 42 9.04 4.29 -9.78
C VAL A 42 8.02 4.50 -8.65
N LEU A 43 8.40 5.17 -7.55
CA LEU A 43 7.48 5.44 -6.43
C LEU A 43 6.26 6.26 -6.85
N THR A 44 6.37 7.08 -7.89
CA THR A 44 5.25 7.90 -8.39
C THR A 44 4.19 7.06 -9.12
N LEU A 45 4.50 5.82 -9.47
CA LEU A 45 3.56 4.89 -10.07
C LEU A 45 2.68 4.22 -9.01
N TYR A 46 3.13 4.17 -7.76
CA TYR A 46 2.30 3.74 -6.64
C TYR A 46 1.44 4.91 -6.21
N LYS A 47 0.15 4.67 -6.04
CA LYS A 47 -0.80 5.68 -5.58
C LYS A 47 -1.21 5.37 -4.15
N PHE A 48 -1.25 6.40 -3.32
CA PHE A 48 -1.85 6.33 -1.99
C PHE A 48 -2.80 7.51 -1.84
N GLU A 49 -4.08 7.23 -1.62
CA GLU A 49 -5.10 8.24 -1.32
C GLU A 49 -5.78 7.89 -0.02
N ALA A 50 -6.11 8.88 0.80
CA ALA A 50 -6.81 8.65 2.06
C ALA A 50 -7.95 9.65 2.22
N GLU A 51 -8.99 9.24 2.95
CA GLU A 51 -10.03 10.17 3.37
C GLU A 51 -9.42 11.32 4.18
N ALA A 52 -9.98 12.52 4.03
CA ALA A 52 -9.48 13.72 4.70
C ALA A 52 -9.41 13.50 6.22
N GLY A 53 -8.25 13.78 6.81
CA GLY A 53 -8.01 13.60 8.25
C GLY A 53 -7.63 12.18 8.68
N ALA A 54 -7.68 11.17 7.80
CA ALA A 54 -7.37 9.78 8.15
C ALA A 54 -5.94 9.61 8.70
N PHE A 55 -4.98 10.37 8.17
CA PHE A 55 -3.58 10.40 8.62
C PHE A 55 -3.15 11.77 9.16
N GLY A 56 -4.13 12.55 9.64
CA GLY A 56 -3.96 13.94 10.06
C GLY A 56 -4.28 14.96 8.97
N GLU A 57 -3.97 16.23 9.24
CA GLU A 57 -4.34 17.38 8.38
C GLU A 57 -3.37 17.61 7.22
N ASN A 58 -2.17 17.03 7.28
CA ASN A 58 -1.15 17.18 6.24
C ASN A 58 -1.38 16.18 5.11
N GLU A 59 -1.02 16.59 3.89
CA GLU A 59 -0.91 15.67 2.75
C GLU A 59 0.19 14.64 3.03
N VAL A 60 -0.15 13.36 2.93
CA VAL A 60 0.80 12.25 3.03
C VAL A 60 1.32 11.88 1.65
N LYS A 61 2.62 11.61 1.55
CA LYS A 61 3.27 11.21 0.30
C LYS A 61 3.97 9.87 0.48
N VAL A 62 3.97 9.06 -0.59
CA VAL A 62 4.74 7.82 -0.62
C VAL A 62 6.23 8.15 -0.65
N ALA A 63 6.95 7.77 0.41
CA ALA A 63 8.38 7.99 0.56
C ALA A 63 9.19 6.75 0.15
N GLN A 64 8.69 5.55 0.46
CA GLN A 64 9.30 4.27 0.07
C GLN A 64 8.23 3.22 -0.19
N VAL A 65 8.56 2.25 -1.05
CA VAL A 65 7.73 1.08 -1.32
C VAL A 65 8.61 -0.17 -1.33
N PHE A 66 8.16 -1.21 -0.65
CA PHE A 66 8.68 -2.56 -0.81
C PHE A 66 7.51 -3.45 -1.26
N ASP A 67 7.58 -3.88 -2.51
CA ASP A 67 6.55 -4.69 -3.15
C ASP A 67 7.00 -6.16 -3.15
N GLY A 68 6.35 -6.97 -2.31
CA GLY A 68 6.54 -8.41 -2.21
C GLY A 68 5.34 -9.19 -2.74
N LEU A 69 4.61 -8.63 -3.70
CA LEU A 69 3.42 -9.28 -4.26
C LEU A 69 3.77 -10.67 -4.84
N PRO A 70 2.87 -11.66 -4.70
CA PRO A 70 1.47 -11.51 -4.29
C PRO A 70 1.25 -11.45 -2.77
N ASP A 71 2.28 -11.60 -1.94
CA ASP A 71 2.09 -11.90 -0.51
C ASP A 71 1.95 -10.65 0.36
N ASN A 72 2.64 -9.56 0.01
CA ASN A 72 2.58 -8.31 0.76
C ASN A 72 2.94 -7.07 -0.08
N LEU A 73 2.52 -5.91 0.41
CA LEU A 73 2.91 -4.60 -0.07
C LEU A 73 3.16 -3.71 1.15
N TYR A 74 4.35 -3.11 1.22
CA TYR A 74 4.70 -2.15 2.26
C TYR A 74 4.90 -0.77 1.63
N LEU A 75 4.34 0.26 2.27
CA LEU A 75 4.54 1.66 1.95
C LEU A 75 4.97 2.43 3.20
N GLN A 76 6.02 3.22 3.07
CA GLN A 76 6.37 4.24 4.05
C GLN A 76 5.84 5.58 3.56
N LEU A 77 5.04 6.25 4.39
CA LEU A 77 4.48 7.56 4.10
C LEU A 77 5.23 8.65 4.87
N ASP A 78 5.38 9.80 4.23
CA ASP A 78 5.92 11.03 4.81
C ASP A 78 4.81 12.10 4.86
N ASP A 79 4.57 12.63 6.06
CA ASP A 79 3.60 13.69 6.35
C ASP A 79 4.28 15.05 6.65
N GLY A 80 5.59 15.13 6.46
CA GLY A 80 6.42 16.31 6.70
C GLY A 80 6.78 16.56 8.17
N ARG A 81 6.43 15.66 9.11
CA ARG A 81 6.67 15.84 10.55
C ARG A 81 7.88 15.06 11.09
N ASN A 82 8.74 14.52 10.21
CA ASN A 82 9.89 13.68 10.56
C ASN A 82 9.52 12.39 11.34
N SER A 83 8.25 11.99 11.33
CA SER A 83 7.75 10.75 11.91
C SER A 83 7.04 9.96 10.82
N PRO A 84 7.71 8.97 10.19
CA PRO A 84 7.11 8.25 9.08
C PRO A 84 5.97 7.35 9.56
N ILE A 85 4.99 7.15 8.68
CA ILE A 85 3.86 6.26 8.90
C ILE A 85 4.07 5.03 8.02
N ASP A 86 4.07 3.85 8.63
CA ASP A 86 4.27 2.59 7.92
C ASP A 86 2.91 1.96 7.65
N VAL A 87 2.60 1.68 6.38
CA VAL A 87 1.40 0.96 5.95
C VAL A 87 1.83 -0.35 5.32
N THR A 88 1.28 -1.46 5.82
CA THR A 88 1.50 -2.80 5.25
C THR A 88 0.18 -3.41 4.85
N ILE A 89 0.08 -3.89 3.63
CA ILE A 89 -1.02 -4.73 3.14
C ILE A 89 -0.47 -6.15 2.99
N PHE A 90 -1.14 -7.12 3.59
CA PHE A 90 -0.66 -8.50 3.71
C PHE A 90 -1.83 -9.49 3.68
N GLU A 91 -1.52 -10.79 3.59
CA GLU A 91 -2.54 -11.84 3.42
C GLU A 91 -3.45 -11.53 2.22
N ILE A 92 -2.85 -11.09 1.11
CA ILE A 92 -3.56 -10.72 -0.11
C ILE A 92 -4.06 -12.00 -0.79
N ASP A 93 -5.37 -12.14 -0.89
CA ASP A 93 -6.05 -13.19 -1.65
C ASP A 93 -6.82 -12.55 -2.82
N PRO A 94 -6.21 -12.50 -4.02
CA PRO A 94 -6.87 -11.96 -5.21
C PRO A 94 -8.08 -12.79 -5.67
N ASN A 95 -8.16 -14.08 -5.30
CA ASN A 95 -9.28 -14.94 -5.69
C ASN A 95 -10.51 -14.68 -4.82
N ALA A 96 -10.28 -14.41 -3.53
CA ALA A 96 -11.33 -14.01 -2.60
C ALA A 96 -11.66 -12.50 -2.70
N GLY A 97 -10.77 -11.70 -3.29
CA GLY A 97 -10.93 -10.25 -3.37
C GLY A 97 -10.67 -9.55 -2.03
N THR A 98 -9.81 -10.12 -1.19
CA THR A 98 -9.59 -9.66 0.19
C THR A 98 -8.11 -9.53 0.53
N ALA A 99 -7.78 -8.59 1.42
CA ALA A 99 -6.48 -8.51 2.07
C ALA A 99 -6.64 -7.97 3.49
N ARG A 100 -5.55 -7.97 4.27
CA ARG A 100 -5.46 -7.29 5.56
C ARG A 100 -4.52 -6.11 5.44
N ALA A 101 -4.74 -5.09 6.26
CA ALA A 101 -3.83 -3.97 6.37
C ALA A 101 -3.45 -3.72 7.82
N SER A 102 -2.24 -3.20 8.00
CA SER A 102 -1.78 -2.65 9.26
C SER A 102 -1.14 -1.29 9.08
N ILE A 103 -1.39 -0.39 10.03
CA ILE A 103 -0.75 0.91 10.13
C ILE A 103 0.13 0.88 11.38
N MET A 104 1.41 1.19 11.23
CA MET A 104 2.33 1.44 12.33
C MET A 104 2.71 2.92 12.37
N GLU A 105 2.43 3.54 13.51
CA GLU A 105 2.73 4.95 13.75
C GLU A 105 3.62 5.10 14.96
N ASP A 106 4.61 5.99 14.85
CA ASP A 106 5.41 6.44 15.96
C ASP A 106 4.69 7.63 16.64
N LEU A 107 4.06 7.36 17.78
CA LEU A 107 3.32 8.37 18.56
C LEU A 107 4.20 9.06 19.61
N THR A 108 5.52 8.95 19.48
CA THR A 108 6.45 9.41 20.51
C THR A 108 6.45 10.93 20.60
N PRO A 109 6.11 11.53 21.76
CA PRO A 109 6.42 12.92 22.02
C PRO A 109 7.94 13.12 21.93
N GLU A 110 8.42 14.26 21.42
CA GLU A 110 9.85 14.57 21.18
C GLU A 110 10.81 14.27 22.36
N ALA A 111 10.30 14.08 23.58
CA ALA A 111 11.07 13.81 24.80
C ALA A 111 10.95 12.37 25.37
N ALA A 112 10.31 11.41 24.69
CA ALA A 112 10.01 10.08 25.24
C ALA A 112 10.65 8.89 24.48
N GLN A 113 10.56 7.69 25.06
CA GLN A 113 10.94 6.43 24.40
C GLN A 113 9.98 6.08 23.26
N ARG A 114 10.51 5.51 22.18
CA ARG A 114 9.74 5.17 20.97
C ARG A 114 8.51 4.31 21.29
N THR A 115 7.32 4.85 21.07
CA THR A 115 6.03 4.15 21.23
C THR A 115 5.42 3.92 19.85
N MET A 116 5.50 2.68 19.37
CA MET A 116 4.88 2.25 18.12
C MET A 116 3.53 1.59 18.42
N ILE A 117 2.47 2.01 17.73
CA ILE A 117 1.17 1.31 17.77
C ILE A 117 0.92 0.69 16.41
N GLY A 118 0.66 -0.63 16.40
CA GLY A 118 0.15 -1.34 15.24
C GLY A 118 -1.37 -1.41 15.30
N LEU A 119 -2.04 -0.88 14.28
CA LEU A 119 -3.49 -0.96 14.10
C LEU A 119 -3.76 -1.88 12.91
N GLU A 120 -4.69 -2.82 13.05
CA GLU A 120 -5.05 -3.75 11.97
C GLU A 120 -6.45 -3.46 11.42
N GLY A 121 -6.65 -3.81 10.16
CA GLY A 121 -7.90 -3.70 9.44
C GLY A 121 -7.95 -4.62 8.23
N SER A 122 -8.84 -4.31 7.30
CA SER A 122 -9.10 -5.12 6.11
C SER A 122 -9.09 -4.28 4.86
N CYS A 123 -8.80 -4.92 3.73
CA CYS A 123 -8.94 -4.31 2.42
C CYS A 123 -9.76 -5.18 1.48
N MET A 124 -10.47 -4.51 0.59
CA MET A 124 -11.00 -5.11 -0.63
C MET A 124 -9.93 -5.04 -1.71
N VAL A 125 -9.71 -6.16 -2.39
CA VAL A 125 -8.76 -6.30 -3.49
C VAL A 125 -9.52 -6.15 -4.80
N MET A 126 -9.19 -5.13 -5.58
CA MET A 126 -9.83 -4.83 -6.85
C MET A 126 -8.80 -4.98 -7.98
N PRO A 127 -9.03 -5.88 -8.96
CA PRO A 127 -8.15 -5.98 -10.11
C PRO A 127 -8.26 -4.70 -10.95
N GLY A 128 -7.12 -4.06 -11.20
CA GLY A 128 -7.00 -2.95 -12.13
C GLY A 128 -6.53 -3.43 -13.50
N ASP A 129 -6.53 -2.53 -14.47
CA ASP A 129 -5.91 -2.77 -15.79
C ASP A 129 -4.37 -2.70 -15.74
N GLY A 130 -3.83 -2.41 -14.55
CA GLY A 130 -2.42 -2.36 -14.27
C GLY A 130 -1.70 -1.09 -14.69
N LYS A 131 -2.44 -0.06 -15.11
CA LYS A 131 -1.88 1.13 -15.76
C LYS A 131 -1.95 2.43 -14.96
N GLU A 132 -2.69 2.51 -13.87
CA GLU A 132 -2.90 3.80 -13.21
C GLU A 132 -1.88 4.15 -12.14
N GLY A 133 -0.77 4.71 -12.61
CA GLY A 133 0.23 5.41 -11.81
C GLY A 133 0.84 6.57 -12.60
N ALA A 134 -0.01 7.44 -13.17
CA ALA A 134 0.27 8.82 -13.62
C ALA A 134 -0.99 9.43 -14.25
#